data_AF-A0A4D6HI57-F1
#
_entry.id   AF-A0A4D6HI57-F1
#
_cell.length_a   1.000
_cell.length_b   1.000
_cell.length_c   1.000
_cell.angle_alpha   90.00
_cell.angle_beta   90.00
_cell.angle_gamma   90.00
#
_symmetry.space_group_name_H-M   'P 1'
#
loop_
_entity.id
_entity.type
_entity.pdbx_description
1 polymer ?
#
loop_
_entity_poly.entity_id
_entity_poly.type
_entity_poly.pdbx_seq_one_letter_code
_entity_poly.pdbx_strand_id
1 'polypeptide(L)'
;MSAATRVTIQQLAGGSKWHCPDVECRYVDSADLELDGPTKDVVWDDNRQQLRVADVEDETVRLSDVCNVCRHAKGWSIPWSSRTATDEES
;
A
#
# COMPACT_ATOMS: atom_id res chain seq x y z
N MET A 1 -13.65 18.46 1.30
CA MET A 1 -12.97 17.28 0.73
C MET A 1 -11.54 17.32 1.20
N SER A 2 -11.14 16.44 2.12
CA SER A 2 -9.74 16.33 2.52
C SER A 2 -8.93 15.96 1.28
N ALA A 3 -7.91 16.74 0.94
CA ALA A 3 -7.03 16.41 -0.17
C ALA A 3 -6.48 14.99 0.08
N ALA A 4 -6.71 14.09 -0.87
CA ALA A 4 -6.22 12.73 -0.74
C ALA A 4 -4.68 12.80 -0.61
N THR A 5 -4.14 12.23 0.46
CA THR A 5 -2.71 12.37 0.77
C THR A 5 -1.92 11.51 -0.20
N ARG A 6 -1.13 12.17 -1.07
CA ARG A 6 -0.18 11.50 -1.96
C ARG A 6 0.98 10.97 -1.11
N VAL A 7 1.32 9.71 -1.30
CA VAL A 7 2.40 9.03 -0.59
C VAL A 7 3.32 8.39 -1.63
N THR A 8 4.62 8.59 -1.49
CA THR A 8 5.59 7.89 -2.33
C THR A 8 5.89 6.52 -1.73
N ILE A 9 5.84 5.50 -2.56
CA ILE A 9 6.32 4.15 -2.25
C ILE A 9 7.48 3.80 -3.16
N GLN A 10 8.41 3.00 -2.67
CA GLN A 10 9.58 2.54 -3.40
C GLN A 10 9.71 1.02 -3.27
N GLN A 11 10.07 0.38 -4.36
CA GLN A 11 10.28 -1.06 -4.40
C GLN A 11 11.59 -1.43 -3.70
N LEU A 12 11.58 -2.49 -2.89
CA LEU A 12 12.78 -3.06 -2.29
C LEU A 12 13.65 -3.75 -3.35
N ALA A 13 14.97 -3.64 -3.21
CA ALA A 13 15.96 -4.27 -4.08
C ALA A 13 15.67 -5.75 -4.29
N GLY A 14 15.63 -6.20 -5.55
CA GLY A 14 15.45 -7.61 -5.91
C GLY A 14 14.11 -8.25 -5.53
N GLY A 15 13.12 -7.47 -5.03
CA GLY A 15 11.83 -7.97 -4.57
C GLY A 15 10.64 -7.36 -5.31
N SER A 16 9.43 -7.85 -5.03
CA SER A 16 8.16 -7.27 -5.51
C SER A 16 7.45 -6.40 -4.46
N LYS A 17 8.10 -6.18 -3.31
CA LYS A 17 7.51 -5.48 -2.18
C LYS A 17 7.78 -3.98 -2.24
N TRP A 18 6.76 -3.21 -1.92
CA TRP A 18 6.78 -1.76 -1.82
C TRP A 18 6.91 -1.32 -0.36
N HIS A 19 7.66 -0.25 -0.14
CA HIS A 19 7.89 0.36 1.16
C HIS A 19 7.74 1.89 1.06
N CYS A 20 7.31 2.55 2.12
CA CYS A 20 7.25 4.00 2.20
C CYS A 20 8.60 4.51 2.71
N PRO A 21 9.38 5.27 1.92
CA PRO A 21 10.70 5.74 2.35
C PRO A 21 10.68 6.60 3.62
N ASP A 22 9.54 7.23 3.93
CA ASP A 22 9.33 8.06 5.11
C ASP A 22 8.89 7.28 6.37
N VAL A 23 8.71 5.95 6.27
CA VAL A 23 8.33 5.08 7.37
C VAL A 23 9.53 4.26 7.83
N GLU A 24 9.97 4.49 9.07
CA GLU A 24 10.99 3.69 9.72
C GLU A 24 10.47 2.25 9.90
N CYS A 25 11.14 1.30 9.26
CA CYS A 25 10.80 -0.12 9.34
C CYS A 25 12.06 -0.92 9.62
N ARG A 26 12.12 -1.52 10.81
CA ARG A 26 13.23 -2.36 11.24
C ARG A 26 13.55 -3.49 10.24
N TYR A 27 12.57 -3.98 9.50
CA TYR A 27 12.78 -5.03 8.49
C TYR A 27 13.49 -4.55 7.22
N VAL A 28 13.50 -3.24 6.94
CA VAL A 28 14.27 -2.62 5.85
C VAL A 28 15.60 -2.11 6.39
N ASP A 29 15.60 -1.59 7.62
CA ASP A 29 16.79 -1.04 8.28
C ASP A 29 17.78 -2.14 8.75
N SER A 30 17.27 -3.32 9.13
CA SER A 30 18.08 -4.45 9.63
C SER A 30 18.28 -5.58 8.62
N ALA A 31 17.65 -5.52 7.44
CA ALA A 31 17.85 -6.50 6.38
C ALA A 31 18.59 -5.81 5.23
N ASP A 32 19.53 -6.49 4.58
CA ASP A 32 20.34 -6.02 3.45
C ASP A 32 19.52 -5.67 2.17
N LEU A 33 18.28 -5.21 2.29
CA LEU A 33 17.39 -4.86 1.18
C LEU A 33 17.30 -3.35 1.06
N GLU A 34 18.17 -2.79 0.21
CA GLU A 34 18.18 -1.36 -0.10
C GLU A 34 16.88 -0.92 -0.79
N LEU A 35 16.49 0.33 -0.58
CA LEU A 35 15.43 0.99 -1.34
C LEU A 35 16.04 1.56 -2.63
N ASP A 36 16.35 0.71 -3.59
CA ASP A 36 16.99 1.09 -4.87
C ASP A 36 16.08 0.91 -6.09
N GLY A 37 14.89 0.33 -5.89
CA GLY A 37 13.93 0.05 -6.95
C GLY A 37 13.15 1.28 -7.41
N PRO A 38 12.26 1.12 -8.40
CA PRO A 38 11.41 2.19 -8.88
C PRO A 38 10.51 2.76 -7.78
N THR A 39 10.16 4.02 -7.92
CA THR A 39 9.20 4.72 -7.05
C THR A 39 7.85 4.87 -7.74
N LYS A 40 6.78 4.89 -6.95
CA LYS A 40 5.44 5.29 -7.38
C LYS A 40 4.85 6.26 -6.38
N ASP A 41 4.16 7.26 -6.88
CA ASP A 41 3.27 8.05 -6.06
C ASP A 41 1.91 7.38 -6.02
N VAL A 42 1.34 7.21 -4.84
CA VAL A 42 0.07 6.55 -4.63
C VAL A 42 -0.89 7.40 -3.80
N VAL A 43 -2.17 7.16 -4.03
CA VAL A 43 -3.27 7.78 -3.30
C VAL A 43 -4.19 6.67 -2.80
N TRP A 44 -4.55 6.74 -1.52
CA TRP A 44 -5.56 5.85 -0.96
C TRP A 44 -6.96 6.33 -1.35
N ASP A 45 -7.71 5.45 -1.98
CA ASP A 45 -9.13 5.65 -2.30
C ASP A 45 -9.97 4.98 -1.21
N ASP A 46 -10.44 5.76 -0.24
CA ASP A 46 -11.28 5.26 0.86
C ASP A 46 -12.60 4.66 0.39
N ASN A 47 -13.17 5.16 -0.71
CA ASN A 47 -14.45 4.66 -1.23
C ASN A 47 -14.30 3.28 -1.86
N ARG A 48 -13.19 3.06 -2.59
CA ARG A 48 -12.89 1.78 -3.26
C ARG A 48 -12.04 0.85 -2.42
N GLN A 49 -11.49 1.34 -1.31
CA GLN A 49 -10.54 0.65 -0.42
C GLN A 49 -9.32 0.13 -1.18
N GLN A 50 -8.76 0.99 -2.03
CA GLN A 50 -7.68 0.64 -2.97
C GLN A 50 -6.56 1.67 -2.95
N LEU A 51 -5.33 1.20 -3.17
CA LEU A 51 -4.17 2.04 -3.35
C LEU A 51 -3.97 2.27 -4.85
N ARG A 52 -4.22 3.49 -5.32
CA ARG A 52 -4.15 3.87 -6.73
C ARG A 52 -2.84 4.57 -7.03
N VAL A 53 -2.25 4.30 -8.19
CA VAL A 53 -1.09 5.07 -8.64
C VAL A 53 -1.58 6.46 -9.07
N ALA A 54 -0.90 7.48 -8.58
CA ALA A 54 -1.20 8.85 -8.93
C ALA A 54 -0.86 9.11 -10.40
N ASP A 55 -1.68 9.90 -11.09
CA ASP A 55 -1.46 10.32 -12.47
C ASP A 55 -1.45 9.18 -13.52
N VAL A 56 -1.81 7.95 -13.13
CA VAL A 56 -2.00 6.82 -14.04
C VAL A 56 -3.42 6.27 -13.90
N GLU A 57 -4.17 6.30 -14.99
CA GLU A 57 -5.54 5.78 -15.01
C GLU A 57 -5.56 4.27 -14.78
N ASP A 58 -6.49 3.81 -13.94
CA ASP A 58 -6.75 2.41 -13.61
C ASP A 58 -5.58 1.56 -13.07
N GLU A 59 -4.42 2.15 -12.80
CA GLU A 59 -3.32 1.43 -12.14
C GLU A 59 -3.51 1.40 -10.61
N THR A 60 -3.37 0.20 -10.05
CA THR A 60 -3.48 -0.03 -8.61
C THR A 60 -2.31 -0.84 -8.08
N VAL A 61 -1.98 -0.63 -6.80
CA VAL A 61 -1.00 -1.41 -6.05
C VAL A 61 -1.75 -2.27 -5.04
N ARG A 62 -1.50 -3.58 -5.05
CA ARG A 62 -2.14 -4.49 -4.09
C ARG A 62 -1.58 -4.21 -2.71
N LEU A 63 -2.45 -4.08 -1.71
CA LEU A 63 -2.00 -3.91 -0.32
C LEU A 63 -1.13 -5.07 0.16
N SER A 64 -1.33 -6.30 -0.35
CA SER A 64 -0.44 -7.44 -0.03
C SER A 64 1.01 -7.20 -0.42
N ASP A 65 1.25 -6.35 -1.42
CA ASP A 65 2.56 -6.06 -1.97
C ASP A 65 3.23 -4.89 -1.27
N VAL A 66 2.50 -4.18 -0.40
CA VAL A 66 3.03 -3.11 0.45
C VAL A 66 3.42 -3.67 1.81
N CYS A 67 4.57 -3.26 2.33
CA CYS A 67 5.05 -3.58 3.67
C CYS A 67 3.97 -3.31 4.73
N ASN A 68 3.77 -4.25 5.64
CA ASN A 68 2.74 -4.16 6.69
C ASN A 68 2.93 -2.96 7.62
N VAL A 69 4.19 -2.57 7.89
CA VAL A 69 4.50 -1.39 8.70
C VAL A 69 4.03 -0.11 8.01
N CYS A 70 4.24 0.00 6.69
CA CYS A 70 3.77 1.13 5.90
C CYS A 70 2.24 1.22 5.89
N ARG A 71 1.57 0.08 5.64
CA ARG A 71 0.11 0.01 5.65
C ARG A 71 -0.46 0.48 6.98
N HIS A 72 0.13 0.02 8.09
CA HIS A 72 -0.30 0.43 9.42
C HIS A 72 -0.04 1.92 9.69
N ALA A 73 1.16 2.42 9.37
CA ALA A 73 1.53 3.83 9.57
C ALA A 73 0.65 4.80 8.75
N LYS A 74 0.21 4.39 7.56
CA LYS A 74 -0.66 5.19 6.68
C LYS A 74 -2.16 4.92 6.90
N GLY A 75 -2.52 3.96 7.75
CA GLY A 75 -3.92 3.57 8.01
C GLY A 75 -4.61 2.82 6.86
N TRP A 76 -3.85 2.29 5.90
CA TRP A 76 -4.40 1.58 4.75
C TRP A 76 -4.86 0.17 5.13
N SER A 77 -6.17 0.03 5.29
CA SER A 77 -6.78 -1.23 5.69
C SER A 77 -8.09 -1.46 4.96
N ILE A 78 -8.37 -2.75 4.72
CA ILE A 78 -9.68 -3.20 4.25
C ILE A 78 -10.39 -3.75 5.49
N PRO A 79 -11.54 -3.18 5.90
CA PRO A 79 -12.29 -3.67 7.05
C PRO A 79 -12.73 -5.11 6.81
N TRP A 80 -12.63 -5.92 7.86
CA TRP A 80 -12.98 -7.34 7.85
C TRP A 80 -14.43 -7.62 7.42
N SER A 81 -15.33 -6.65 7.64
CA SER A 81 -16.77 -6.75 7.34
C SER A 81 -17.11 -6.92 5.86
N SER A 82 -16.16 -6.70 4.95
CA SER A 82 -16.38 -6.86 3.51
C SER A 82 -16.31 -8.32 3.02
N ARG A 83 -16.14 -9.31 3.92
CA ARG A 83 -16.10 -10.75 3.56
C ARG A 83 -17.42 -11.51 3.73
N THR A 84 -18.45 -10.90 4.30
CA THR A 84 -19.73 -11.59 4.58
C THR A 84 -20.89 -10.86 3.90
N ALA A 85 -21.00 -11.03 2.59
CA ALA A 85 -22.22 -10.76 1.84
C ALA A 85 -22.34 -11.73 0.65
N THR A 86 -22.01 -13.00 0.85
CA THR A 86 -22.30 -14.08 -0.11
C THR A 86 -22.30 -15.43 0.60
N ASP A 87 -23.12 -15.58 1.63
CA ASP A 87 -23.49 -16.90 2.16
C ASP A 87 -24.86 -16.76 2.85
N GLU A 88 -25.87 -16.46 2.03
CA GLU A 88 -27.28 -16.66 2.37
C GLU A 88 -27.88 -17.51 1.25
N GLU A 89 -27.60 -18.81 1.30
CA GLU A 89 -28.48 -19.82 0.71
C GLU A 89 -28.35 -21.12 1.53
N SER A 90 -29.30 -21.33 2.44
CA SER A 90 -29.72 -22.63 2.95
C SER A 90 -31.14 -22.54 3.47
#